data_AF-A0A4Q2UKW7-F1
#
_entry.id   AF-A0A4Q2UKW7-F1
#
_cell.length_a   1.000
_cell.length_b   1.000
_cell.length_c   1.000
_cell.angle_alpha   90.00
_cell.angle_beta   90.00
_cell.angle_gamma   90.00
#
_symmetry.space_group_name_H-M   'P 1'
#
loop_
_entity.id
_entity.type
_entity.pdbx_description
1 polymer ?
#
loop_
_entity_poly.entity_id
_entity_poly.type
_entity_poly.pdbx_seq_one_letter_code
_entity_poly.pdbx_strand_id
1 'polypeptide(L)'
;MAGSGGGFTGFTTTYILLDNGQLFRKHHGDTTYLPLGKQKRALVRRFFTAAEDTCQIKTTRYDQPGNRSRFVGWQQGEQTYRVTWSVADTAVPAAYPALYNAFMAMIPDSVRLN
;
A
#
# COMPACT_ATOMS: atom_id res chain seq x y z
N MET A 1 4.48 1.75 -0.70
CA MET A 1 3.61 0.92 -1.57
C MET A 1 2.42 0.42 -0.78
N ALA A 2 1.27 0.24 -1.42
CA ALA A 2 0.08 -0.36 -0.80
C ALA A 2 -0.64 -1.21 -1.84
N GLY A 3 -1.29 -2.28 -1.40
CA GLY A 3 -2.01 -3.15 -2.33
C GLY A 3 -2.95 -4.10 -1.62
N SER A 4 -3.79 -4.74 -2.41
CA SER A 4 -4.72 -5.78 -1.98
C SER A 4 -4.59 -6.99 -2.88
N GLY A 5 -4.77 -8.17 -2.29
CA GLY A 5 -4.71 -9.45 -2.99
C GLY A 5 -5.54 -10.48 -2.25
N GLY A 6 -6.25 -11.33 -2.98
CA GLY A 6 -7.09 -12.36 -2.37
C GLY A 6 -7.94 -13.15 -3.37
N GLY A 7 -8.17 -14.41 -3.06
CA GLY A 7 -8.79 -15.40 -3.94
C GLY A 7 -7.82 -16.50 -4.36
N PHE A 8 -8.36 -17.70 -4.60
CA PHE A 8 -7.70 -18.99 -4.92
C PHE A 8 -6.69 -18.95 -6.10
N THR A 9 -6.51 -17.78 -6.74
CA THR A 9 -5.68 -17.51 -7.93
C THR A 9 -4.51 -16.54 -7.70
N GLY A 10 -4.37 -15.94 -6.51
CA GLY A 10 -3.17 -15.16 -6.14
C GLY A 10 -3.00 -13.77 -6.78
N PHE A 11 -4.00 -13.28 -7.55
CA PHE A 11 -3.90 -11.98 -8.20
C PHE A 11 -3.87 -10.83 -7.16
N THR A 12 -2.78 -10.06 -7.19
CA THR A 12 -2.53 -8.92 -6.31
C THR A 12 -2.36 -7.66 -7.16
N THR A 13 -3.09 -6.60 -6.83
CA THR A 13 -2.84 -5.28 -7.41
C THR A 13 -1.98 -4.49 -6.44
N THR A 14 -0.81 -4.06 -6.91
CA THR A 14 0.14 -3.27 -6.13
C THR A 14 0.19 -1.85 -6.67
N TYR A 15 0.01 -0.89 -5.78
CA TYR A 15 0.19 0.52 -6.08
C TYR A 15 1.44 1.05 -5.38
N ILE A 16 2.24 1.81 -6.12
CA ILE A 16 3.54 2.30 -5.67
C ILE A 16 3.55 3.80 -5.78
N LEU A 17 3.82 4.48 -4.66
CA LEU A 17 4.08 5.91 -4.60
C LEU A 17 5.57 6.10 -4.34
N LEU A 18 6.21 6.88 -5.20
CA LEU A 18 7.59 7.32 -5.01
C LEU A 18 7.64 8.64 -4.23
N ASP A 19 8.80 8.94 -3.64
CA ASP A 19 9.09 10.17 -2.90
C ASP A 19 8.93 11.45 -3.76
N ASN A 20 9.22 11.34 -5.05
CA ASN A 20 9.01 12.39 -6.04
C ASN A 20 7.53 12.61 -6.39
N GLY A 21 6.63 11.79 -5.82
CA GLY A 21 5.18 11.84 -5.96
C GLY A 21 4.60 11.06 -7.13
N GLN A 22 5.43 10.40 -7.96
CA GLN A 22 4.92 9.55 -9.02
C GLN A 22 4.19 8.34 -8.45
N LEU A 23 3.01 8.05 -9.00
CA LEU A 23 2.17 6.93 -8.63
C LEU A 23 2.15 5.92 -9.78
N PHE A 24 2.30 4.64 -9.44
CA PHE A 24 2.28 3.54 -10.38
C PHE A 24 1.33 2.44 -9.92
N ARG A 25 0.86 1.64 -10.87
CA ARG A 25 0.11 0.41 -10.66
C ARG A 25 0.85 -0.76 -11.29
N LYS A 26 0.76 -1.92 -10.67
CA LYS A 26 1.19 -3.20 -11.22
C LYS A 26 0.19 -4.28 -10.83
N HIS A 27 -0.35 -5.01 -11.81
CA HIS A 27 -1.09 -6.23 -11.52
C HIS A 27 -0.15 -7.43 -11.42
N HIS A 28 -0.62 -8.45 -10.73
CA HIS A 28 0.04 -9.74 -10.71
C HIS A 28 0.05 -10.35 -12.13
N GLY A 29 1.25 -10.60 -12.65
CA GLY A 29 1.48 -11.05 -14.03
C GLY A 29 1.91 -9.93 -14.99
N ASP A 30 1.74 -8.65 -14.62
CA ASP A 30 2.23 -7.55 -15.45
C ASP A 30 3.76 -7.48 -15.39
N THR A 31 4.40 -7.35 -16.55
CA THR A 31 5.83 -7.06 -16.68
C THR A 31 6.14 -5.56 -16.55
N THR A 32 5.12 -4.70 -16.64
CA THR A 32 5.27 -3.25 -16.68
C THR A 32 4.52 -2.54 -15.55
N TYR A 33 5.08 -1.43 -15.08
CA TYR A 33 4.39 -0.51 -14.17
C TYR A 33 3.60 0.52 -14.96
N LEU A 34 2.29 0.60 -14.74
CA LEU A 34 1.45 1.62 -15.37
C LEU A 34 1.53 2.92 -14.55
N PRO A 35 2.02 4.04 -15.12
CA PRO A 35 1.98 5.32 -14.43
C PRO A 35 0.54 5.80 -14.28
N LEU A 36 0.14 6.17 -13.06
CA LEU A 36 -1.19 6.67 -12.73
C LEU A 36 -1.23 8.20 -12.55
N GLY A 37 -0.06 8.85 -12.54
CA GLY A 37 0.05 10.29 -12.40
C GLY A 37 1.02 10.69 -11.28
N LYS A 38 0.89 11.94 -10.79
CA LYS A 38 1.78 12.53 -9.80
C LYS A 38 1.00 13.23 -8.70
N GLN A 39 1.34 12.93 -7.46
CA GLN A 39 0.78 13.55 -6.25
C GLN A 39 1.57 14.80 -5.84
N LYS A 40 0.89 15.70 -5.13
CA LYS A 40 1.53 16.91 -4.56
C LYS A 40 2.56 16.50 -3.50
N ARG A 41 3.77 17.06 -3.57
CA ARG A 41 4.88 16.76 -2.65
C ARG A 41 4.51 16.89 -1.16
N ALA A 42 3.69 17.88 -0.80
CA ALA A 42 3.23 18.06 0.57
C ALA A 42 2.40 16.86 1.08
N LEU A 43 1.54 16.31 0.21
CA LEU A 43 0.69 15.16 0.53
C LEU A 43 1.52 13.89 0.62
N VAL A 44 2.46 13.70 -0.32
CA VAL A 44 3.44 12.61 -0.30
C VAL A 44 4.22 12.64 1.02
N ARG A 45 4.81 13.78 1.40
CA ARG A 45 5.56 13.89 2.65
C ARG A 45 4.72 13.52 3.87
N ARG A 46 3.49 14.01 3.97
CA ARG A 46 2.57 13.64 5.07
C ARG A 46 2.30 12.14 5.12
N PHE A 47 2.11 11.51 3.95
CA PHE A 47 1.90 10.07 3.87
C PHE A 47 3.12 9.29 4.35
N PHE A 48 4.31 9.68 3.90
CA PHE A 48 5.57 9.03 4.27
C PHE A 48 5.83 9.18 5.78
N THR A 49 5.60 10.36 6.35
CA THR A 49 5.68 10.60 7.79
C THR A 49 4.66 9.76 8.57
N ALA A 50 3.42 9.62 8.11
CA ALA A 50 2.43 8.79 8.79
C ALA A 50 2.79 7.30 8.80
N ALA A 51 3.43 6.80 7.73
CA ALA A 51 3.92 5.43 7.66
C ALA A 51 5.06 5.16 8.67
N GLU A 52 5.98 6.11 8.83
CA GLU A 52 7.10 5.99 9.76
C GLU A 52 6.68 6.24 11.22
N ASP A 53 6.02 7.36 11.49
CA ASP A 53 5.78 7.84 12.86
C ASP A 53 4.52 7.21 13.47
N THR A 54 3.42 7.13 12.70
CA THR A 54 2.13 6.64 13.22
C THR A 54 2.03 5.13 13.13
N CYS A 55 2.45 4.54 12.00
CA CYS A 55 2.38 3.09 11.83
C CYS A 55 3.62 2.37 12.37
N GLN A 56 4.73 3.08 12.60
CA GLN A 56 6.00 2.47 13.02
C GLN A 56 6.37 1.27 12.14
N ILE A 57 6.23 1.44 10.82
CA ILE A 57 6.30 0.32 9.86
C ILE A 57 7.65 -0.40 9.84
N LYS A 58 8.73 0.26 10.27
CA LYS A 58 10.06 -0.33 10.34
C LYS A 58 10.18 -1.38 11.45
N THR A 59 9.47 -1.19 12.57
CA THR A 59 9.53 -2.05 13.76
C THR A 59 8.33 -2.98 13.89
N THR A 60 7.19 -2.61 13.33
CA THR A 60 5.99 -3.45 13.36
C THR A 60 6.24 -4.76 12.61
N ARG A 61 5.88 -5.87 13.25
CA ARG A 61 5.89 -7.21 12.67
C ARG A 61 4.48 -7.75 12.73
N TYR A 62 3.77 -7.67 11.61
CA TYR A 62 2.40 -8.14 11.49
C TYR A 62 2.17 -8.70 10.09
N ASP A 63 2.01 -10.02 10.01
CA ASP A 63 1.80 -10.74 8.75
C ASP A 63 0.75 -11.84 8.97
N GLN A 64 -0.51 -11.44 8.83
CA GLN A 64 -1.67 -12.33 8.97
C GLN A 64 -2.53 -12.25 7.71
N PRO A 65 -2.08 -12.83 6.58
CA PRO A 65 -2.87 -12.87 5.36
C PRO A 65 -4.09 -13.80 5.55
N GLY A 66 -5.27 -13.34 5.15
CA GLY A 66 -6.47 -14.17 5.01
C GLY A 66 -6.88 -14.35 3.55
N ASN A 67 -8.04 -14.97 3.30
CA ASN A 67 -8.59 -15.18 1.96
C ASN A 67 -8.65 -13.88 1.12
N ARG A 68 -8.96 -12.75 1.78
CA ARG A 68 -8.79 -11.42 1.22
C ARG A 68 -7.81 -10.67 2.11
N SER A 69 -6.69 -10.25 1.55
CA SER A 69 -5.63 -9.55 2.28
C SER A 69 -5.40 -8.16 1.74
N ARG A 70 -4.96 -7.28 2.62
CA ARG A 70 -4.41 -5.95 2.31
C ARG A 70 -3.01 -5.88 2.87
N PHE A 71 -2.18 -5.06 2.25
CA PHE A 71 -0.86 -4.78 2.77
C PHE A 71 -0.46 -3.33 2.56
N VAL A 72 0.39 -2.86 3.46
CA VAL A 72 1.17 -1.64 3.28
C VAL A 72 2.63 -2.03 3.37
N GLY A 73 3.41 -1.53 2.42
CA GLY A 73 4.85 -1.73 2.37
C GLY A 73 5.60 -0.42 2.35
N TRP A 74 6.73 -0.40 3.03
CA TRP A 74 7.70 0.68 3.03
C TRP A 74 9.00 0.18 2.42
N GLN A 75 9.58 0.93 1.50
CA GLN A 75 10.89 0.61 0.95
C GLN A 75 11.79 1.83 1.09
N GLN A 76 12.98 1.61 1.63
CA GLN A 76 14.03 2.62 1.76
C GLN A 76 15.35 1.98 1.33
N GLY A 77 15.83 2.34 0.14
CA GLY A 77 16.96 1.66 -0.49
C GLY A 77 16.66 0.17 -0.70
N GLU A 78 17.52 -0.69 -0.16
CA GLU A 78 17.37 -2.15 -0.21
C GLU A 78 16.44 -2.71 0.87
N GLN A 79 16.17 -1.92 1.92
CA GLN A 79 15.33 -2.38 3.03
C GLN A 79 13.86 -2.28 2.64
N THR A 80 13.16 -3.40 2.77
CA THR A 80 11.72 -3.49 2.54
C THR A 80 11.03 -3.98 3.80
N TYR A 81 10.04 -3.22 4.27
CA TYR A 81 9.17 -3.56 5.37
C TYR A 81 7.75 -3.73 4.85
N ARG A 82 7.04 -4.74 5.34
CA ARG A 82 5.68 -5.03 4.91
C ARG A 82 4.84 -5.46 6.10
N VAL A 83 3.63 -4.93 6.15
CA VAL A 83 2.59 -5.39 7.05
C VAL A 83 1.41 -5.84 6.21
N THR A 84 0.96 -7.06 6.44
CA THR A 84 -0.14 -7.70 5.72
C THR A 84 -1.19 -8.17 6.71
N TRP A 85 -2.46 -7.93 6.39
CA TRP A 85 -3.58 -8.34 7.24
C TRP A 85 -4.76 -8.80 6.40
N SER A 86 -5.62 -9.64 6.98
CA SER A 86 -6.90 -10.01 6.38
C SER A 86 -7.88 -8.85 6.43
N VAL A 87 -8.74 -8.69 5.42
CA VAL A 87 -9.76 -7.61 5.40
C VAL A 87 -10.73 -7.73 6.59
N ALA A 88 -10.95 -8.94 7.09
CA ALA A 88 -11.79 -9.20 8.26
C ALA A 88 -11.02 -9.17 9.59
N ASP A 89 -9.72 -8.89 9.56
CA ASP A 89 -8.87 -8.86 10.75
C ASP A 89 -9.12 -7.59 11.58
N THR A 90 -9.50 -7.78 12.84
CA THR A 90 -9.71 -6.70 13.81
C THR A 90 -8.52 -6.50 14.75
N ALA A 91 -7.52 -7.39 14.74
CA ALA A 91 -6.33 -7.32 15.57
C ALA A 91 -5.21 -6.47 14.95
N VAL A 92 -5.32 -6.12 13.67
CA VAL A 92 -4.37 -5.21 13.01
C VAL A 92 -4.41 -3.82 13.67
N PRO A 93 -3.25 -3.18 13.92
CA PRO A 93 -3.25 -1.83 14.48
C PRO A 93 -4.00 -0.86 13.56
N ALA A 94 -4.96 -0.09 14.12
CA ALA A 94 -5.88 0.75 13.35
C ALA A 94 -5.20 1.79 12.44
N ALA A 95 -3.95 2.15 12.73
CA ALA A 95 -3.12 3.00 11.89
C ALA A 95 -2.90 2.44 10.47
N TYR A 96 -2.78 1.11 10.32
CA TYR A 96 -2.55 0.46 9.02
C TYR A 96 -3.76 0.52 8.09
N PRO A 97 -4.98 0.15 8.53
CA PRO A 97 -6.20 0.39 7.74
C PRO A 97 -6.40 1.86 7.37
N ALA A 98 -6.16 2.78 8.31
CA ALA A 98 -6.29 4.22 8.05
C ALA A 98 -5.29 4.70 6.98
N LEU A 99 -4.03 4.29 7.09
CA LEU A 99 -2.99 4.61 6.11
C LEU A 99 -3.30 4.00 4.74
N TYR A 100 -3.76 2.74 4.69
CA TYR A 100 -4.19 2.10 3.45
C TYR A 100 -5.31 2.87 2.77
N ASN A 101 -6.35 3.27 3.53
CA ASN A 101 -7.47 4.04 3.00
C ASN A 101 -7.03 5.42 2.49
N ALA A 102 -6.18 6.12 3.25
CA ALA A 102 -5.59 7.39 2.82
C ALA A 102 -4.76 7.22 1.54
N PHE A 103 -4.02 6.11 1.41
CA PHE A 103 -3.29 5.80 0.19
C PHE A 103 -4.22 5.60 -0.99
N MET A 104 -5.25 4.76 -0.81
CA MET A 104 -6.20 4.49 -1.87
C MET A 104 -6.86 5.79 -2.32
N ALA A 105 -7.28 6.68 -1.40
CA ALA A 105 -7.88 7.97 -1.71
C ALA A 105 -6.99 8.91 -2.56
N MET A 106 -5.67 8.73 -2.58
CA MET A 106 -4.78 9.46 -3.51
C MET A 106 -4.91 8.98 -4.95
N ILE A 107 -5.32 7.73 -5.14
CA ILE A 107 -5.50 7.11 -6.46
C ILE A 107 -6.84 7.61 -7.02
N PRO A 108 -6.86 8.26 -8.20
CA PRO A 108 -8.11 8.70 -8.80
C PRO A 108 -9.06 7.52 -9.04
N ASP A 109 -10.34 7.71 -8.77
CA ASP A 109 -11.35 6.64 -8.92
C ASP A 109 -11.43 6.13 -10.37
N SER A 110 -11.13 6.98 -11.36
CA SER A 110 -11.09 6.62 -12.78
C SER A 110 -10.02 5.57 -13.15
N VAL A 111 -9.02 5.37 -12.29
CA VAL A 111 -7.95 4.38 -12.48
C VAL A 111 -7.89 3.32 -11.36
N ARG A 112 -8.72 3.47 -10.33
CA ARG A 112 -8.93 2.47 -9.29
C ARG A 112 -9.92 1.43 -9.85
N LEU A 113 -9.45 0.21 -10.10
CA LEU A 113 -10.35 -0.87 -10.53
C LEU A 113 -11.23 -1.28 -9.34
N ASN A 114 -12.55 -1.37 -9.58
CA ASN A 114 -13.56 -1.87 -8.66
C ASN A 114 -13.36 -3.35 -8.35
#